data_AF-A0A8H7SZ15-F1
#
_entry.id   AF-A0A8H7SZ15-F1
#
_cell.length_a   1.000
_cell.length_b   1.000
_cell.length_c   1.000
_cell.angle_alpha   90.00
_cell.angle_beta   90.00
_cell.angle_gamma   90.00
#
_symmetry.space_group_name_H-M   'P 1'
#
loop_
_entity.id
_entity.type
_entity.pdbx_description
1 polymer ?
#
loop_
_entity_poly.entity_id
_entity_poly.type
_entity_poly.pdbx_seq_one_letter_code
_entity_poly.pdbx_strand_id
1 'polypeptide(L)'
;MAPIEITDDYYLILEVEQTATLEVITKSYRRLALVLHPDRNPRSNATEAFQLRQGYDLIYPGIKYRKPATNNPTPKTQPEFSAKPSAQPSQSTPKPTQEDISDLAAITALRKVKQERAAKWRAAFKGYDDAIFEIQREVTRIKKAIEELQSIRKAEEAEEAAAKTWSTWLLSPLYKKPVDSEEEKSRKANERLQRLHTKNFKERALDLKLVQLRKWEKELEDGRLTFAKANEADDRSIATYESRLNYRKERLRQERMQEERLARERAQRAEQEKREKEQRERDRVEKEEREKRRKATEEYWKKCQKEQREEDERQNMARKAREEAQKRRNFEEFKANQQRRQGAQKNSASSSNGNFKPRTNHATSSPSDFQGNGCLHGGFWPKVEVTPPRGRLSCEQCSKAYSYLFQCPDCKMKACATCRRILKPGNIDKAKSRSGYQQKPKQPQPHYDDHDDYYDSFF
;
A
#
# COMPACT_ATOMS: atom_id res chain seq x y z
N MET A 1 2.61 -9.83 15.59
CA MET A 1 1.59 -9.07 16.36
C MET A 1 0.62 -10.09 16.93
N ALA A 2 0.35 -10.05 18.23
CA ALA A 2 -0.52 -11.02 18.90
C ALA A 2 -2.00 -10.84 18.49
N PRO A 3 -2.80 -11.92 18.42
CA PRO A 3 -4.22 -11.84 18.13
C PRO A 3 -4.96 -11.14 19.28
N ILE A 4 -5.91 -10.28 18.91
CA ILE A 4 -6.70 -9.47 19.85
C ILE A 4 -7.89 -10.32 20.31
N GLU A 5 -7.94 -10.62 21.60
CA GLU A 5 -9.09 -11.23 22.26
C GLU A 5 -10.27 -10.24 22.21
N ILE A 6 -11.42 -10.71 21.74
CA ILE A 6 -12.64 -9.91 21.55
C ILE A 6 -13.44 -9.98 22.85
N THR A 7 -13.48 -8.89 23.61
CA THR A 7 -14.31 -8.75 24.80
C THR A 7 -15.25 -7.56 24.64
N ASP A 8 -16.53 -7.84 24.36
CA ASP A 8 -17.81 -7.17 24.70
C ASP A 8 -17.98 -5.64 24.83
N ASP A 9 -16.95 -4.80 24.71
CA ASP A 9 -17.02 -3.36 25.00
C ASP A 9 -17.28 -2.46 23.77
N TYR A 10 -17.32 -3.00 22.54
CA TYR A 10 -17.47 -2.17 21.33
C TYR A 10 -18.76 -1.36 21.29
N TYR A 11 -19.84 -1.91 21.85
CA TYR A 11 -21.13 -1.23 21.97
C TYR A 11 -21.08 -0.11 23.01
N LEU A 12 -20.34 -0.31 24.11
CA LEU A 12 -20.10 0.73 25.12
C LEU A 12 -19.24 1.87 24.57
N ILE A 13 -18.21 1.55 23.80
CA ILE A 13 -17.33 2.53 23.13
C ILE A 13 -18.11 3.37 22.11
N LEU A 14 -19.07 2.77 21.41
CA LEU A 14 -19.93 3.47 20.45
C LEU A 14 -21.15 4.12 21.11
N GLU A 15 -21.31 4.03 22.42
CA GLU A 15 -22.45 4.54 23.18
C GLU A 15 -23.80 4.05 22.60
N VAL A 16 -23.86 2.77 22.24
CA VAL A 16 -25.07 2.12 21.69
C VAL A 16 -25.40 0.83 22.43
N GLU A 17 -26.66 0.45 22.44
CA GLU A 17 -27.13 -0.82 23.01
C GLU A 17 -26.73 -2.01 22.11
N GLN A 18 -26.54 -3.20 22.67
CA GLN A 18 -26.17 -4.41 21.90
C GLN A 18 -27.22 -4.80 20.85
N THR A 19 -28.47 -4.38 21.05
CA THR A 19 -29.61 -4.60 20.13
C THR A 19 -29.73 -3.52 19.05
N ALA A 20 -28.81 -2.54 19.02
CA ALA A 20 -28.88 -1.40 18.10
C ALA A 20 -28.76 -1.83 16.64
N THR A 21 -29.60 -1.24 15.79
CA THR A 21 -29.54 -1.47 14.34
C THR A 21 -28.31 -0.82 13.71
N LEU A 22 -27.87 -1.34 12.56
CA LEU A 22 -26.69 -0.86 11.83
C LEU A 22 -26.72 0.65 11.55
N GLU A 23 -27.91 1.22 11.34
CA GLU A 23 -28.10 2.65 11.11
C GLU A 23 -27.78 3.49 12.36
N VAL A 24 -28.19 3.03 13.54
CA VAL A 24 -27.93 3.68 14.83
C VAL A 24 -26.44 3.64 15.16
N ILE A 25 -25.82 2.48 14.94
CA ILE A 25 -24.39 2.26 15.09
C ILE A 25 -23.59 3.20 14.17
N THR A 26 -23.98 3.30 12.89
CA THR A 26 -23.35 4.18 11.90
C THR A 26 -23.47 5.66 12.29
N LYS A 27 -24.63 6.06 12.83
CA LYS A 27 -24.89 7.43 13.26
C LYS A 27 -24.04 7.80 14.48
N SER A 28 -23.93 6.91 15.47
CA SER A 28 -23.10 7.15 16.64
C SER A 28 -21.60 7.21 16.28
N TYR A 29 -21.14 6.30 15.43
CA TYR A 29 -19.77 6.30 14.92
C TYR A 29 -19.42 7.63 14.22
N ARG A 30 -20.29 8.14 13.34
CA ARG A 30 -20.06 9.42 12.63
C ARG A 30 -20.02 10.61 13.58
N ARG A 31 -20.86 10.61 14.62
CA ARG A 31 -20.87 11.65 15.66
C ARG A 31 -19.56 11.62 16.45
N LEU A 32 -19.16 10.45 16.96
CA LEU A 32 -17.93 10.28 17.73
C LEU A 32 -16.68 10.61 16.91
N ALA A 33 -16.64 10.21 15.63
CA ALA A 33 -15.53 10.51 14.74
C ALA A 33 -15.35 12.03 14.46
N LEU A 34 -16.42 12.82 14.51
CA LEU A 34 -16.33 14.28 14.36
C LEU A 34 -15.91 14.99 15.67
N VAL A 35 -16.34 14.46 16.81
CA VAL A 35 -16.03 15.00 18.15
C VAL A 35 -14.58 14.69 18.55
N LEU A 36 -14.09 13.51 18.17
CA LEU A 36 -12.76 13.01 18.52
C LEU A 36 -11.73 13.21 17.40
N HIS A 37 -12.07 13.98 16.36
CA HIS A 37 -11.16 14.21 15.25
C HIS A 37 -9.94 15.04 15.70
N PRO A 38 -8.70 14.58 15.49
CA PRO A 38 -7.49 15.26 15.97
C PRO A 38 -7.30 16.66 15.35
N ASP A 39 -7.84 16.90 14.15
CA ASP A 39 -7.83 18.21 13.49
C ASP A 39 -8.77 19.24 14.17
N ARG A 40 -9.74 18.77 14.97
CA ARG A 40 -10.73 19.64 15.64
C ARG A 40 -10.57 19.66 17.17
N ASN A 41 -9.79 18.74 17.76
CA ASN A 41 -9.67 18.61 19.20
C ASN A 41 -8.19 18.64 19.63
N PRO A 42 -7.69 19.74 20.23
CA PRO A 42 -6.27 19.95 20.50
C PRO A 42 -5.72 19.25 21.77
N ARG A 43 -6.48 18.35 22.42
CA ARG A 43 -6.03 17.63 23.62
C ARG A 43 -5.42 16.25 23.28
N SER A 44 -4.38 15.87 24.03
CA SER A 44 -3.50 14.72 23.79
C SER A 44 -4.13 13.33 23.99
N ASN A 45 -5.38 13.25 24.41
CA ASN A 45 -6.13 12.02 24.63
C ASN A 45 -6.92 11.53 23.39
N ALA A 46 -6.89 12.28 22.27
CA ALA A 46 -7.57 11.88 21.04
C ALA A 46 -6.92 10.67 20.32
N THR A 47 -5.64 10.38 20.61
CA THR A 47 -4.86 9.36 19.88
C THR A 47 -5.29 7.93 20.22
N GLU A 48 -5.59 7.62 21.49
CA GLU A 48 -6.06 6.29 21.91
C GLU A 48 -7.49 6.01 21.39
N ALA A 49 -8.37 7.01 21.46
CA ALA A 49 -9.72 6.91 20.92
C ALA A 49 -9.73 6.78 19.37
N PHE A 50 -8.71 7.30 18.69
CA PHE A 50 -8.53 7.14 17.25
C PHE A 50 -7.99 5.75 16.86
N GLN A 51 -7.21 5.08 17.73
CA GLN A 51 -6.76 3.71 17.50
C GLN A 51 -7.93 2.71 17.59
N LEU A 52 -8.86 2.93 18.52
CA LEU A 52 -10.12 2.18 18.58
C LEU A 52 -10.98 2.34 17.30
N ARG A 53 -10.94 3.52 16.67
CA ARG A 53 -11.60 3.79 15.39
C ARG A 53 -11.03 2.96 14.24
N GLN A 54 -9.72 2.67 14.25
CA GLN A 54 -9.10 1.80 13.24
C GLN A 54 -9.58 0.35 13.36
N GLY A 55 -9.80 -0.15 14.58
CA GLY A 55 -10.37 -1.47 14.80
C GLY A 55 -11.76 -1.64 14.17
N TYR A 56 -12.59 -0.60 14.21
CA TYR A 56 -13.95 -0.64 13.65
C TYR A 56 -13.98 -0.58 12.11
N ASP A 57 -13.06 0.18 11.51
CA ASP A 57 -12.89 0.26 10.05
C ASP A 57 -12.49 -1.11 9.43
N LEU A 58 -11.85 -1.98 10.21
CA LEU A 58 -11.50 -3.36 9.81
C LEU A 58 -12.71 -4.32 9.87
N ILE A 59 -13.65 -4.09 10.79
CA ILE A 59 -14.81 -4.97 11.01
C ILE A 59 -15.97 -4.62 10.06
N TYR A 60 -16.16 -3.35 9.70
CA TYR A 60 -17.25 -2.91 8.81
C TYR A 60 -16.80 -1.96 7.66
N PRO A 61 -16.10 -2.48 6.64
CA PRO A 61 -15.56 -1.67 5.54
C PRO A 61 -16.62 -0.96 4.66
N GLY A 62 -17.89 -1.38 4.71
CA GLY A 62 -18.97 -0.87 3.87
C GLY A 62 -19.53 0.53 4.21
N ILE A 63 -19.17 1.10 5.36
CA ILE A 63 -19.78 2.35 5.87
C ILE A 63 -19.21 3.61 5.20
N LYS A 64 -18.07 3.51 4.51
CA LYS A 64 -17.39 4.67 3.88
C LYS A 64 -18.05 5.19 2.59
N TYR A 65 -19.02 4.49 2.01
CA TYR A 65 -19.63 4.89 0.73
C TYR A 65 -21.15 4.75 0.68
N ARG A 66 -21.87 5.63 1.38
CA ARG A 66 -23.26 5.95 1.02
C ARG A 66 -23.56 7.41 1.34
N LYS A 67 -23.47 8.27 0.33
CA LYS A 67 -24.08 9.61 0.38
C LYS A 67 -25.61 9.42 0.32
N PRO A 68 -26.42 10.02 1.21
CA PRO A 68 -27.88 9.98 1.07
C PRO A 68 -28.28 10.87 -0.12
N ALA A 69 -29.12 10.34 -1.00
CA ALA A 69 -29.76 11.11 -2.05
C ALA A 69 -30.92 11.92 -1.45
N THR A 70 -30.85 13.25 -1.54
CA THR A 70 -31.97 14.14 -1.25
C THR A 70 -32.39 14.83 -2.55
N ASN A 71 -33.61 14.53 -2.99
CA ASN A 71 -34.30 15.22 -4.08
C ASN A 71 -34.96 16.50 -3.56
N ASN A 72 -34.74 17.64 -4.22
CA ASN A 72 -35.83 18.55 -4.63
C ASN A 72 -35.33 19.63 -5.63
N PRO A 73 -36.16 20.07 -6.60
CA PRO A 73 -35.74 20.89 -7.72
C PRO A 73 -36.00 22.39 -7.49
N THR A 74 -35.12 23.27 -7.98
CA THR A 74 -35.51 24.64 -8.42
C THR A 74 -34.40 25.27 -9.26
N PRO A 75 -34.75 26.12 -10.26
CA PRO A 75 -33.86 26.48 -11.36
C PRO A 75 -33.17 27.83 -11.12
N LYS A 76 -31.83 27.86 -11.21
CA LYS A 76 -31.07 29.11 -11.38
C LYS A 76 -29.91 28.90 -12.36
N THR A 77 -30.13 29.44 -13.55
CA THR A 77 -29.21 30.14 -14.46
C THR A 77 -27.71 29.93 -14.23
N GLN A 78 -27.07 29.21 -15.15
CA GLN A 78 -25.61 29.18 -15.32
C GLN A 78 -25.15 30.35 -16.21
N PRO A 79 -24.05 31.05 -15.91
CA PRO A 79 -23.21 31.61 -16.95
C PRO A 79 -22.21 30.56 -17.42
N GLU A 80 -22.07 30.48 -18.74
CA GLU A 80 -21.13 29.65 -19.47
C GLU A 80 -19.69 29.89 -18.99
N PHE A 81 -19.05 28.83 -18.50
CA PHE A 81 -17.60 28.70 -18.59
C PHE A 81 -17.29 27.36 -19.25
N SER A 82 -16.85 27.45 -20.50
CA SER A 82 -16.29 26.36 -21.29
C SER A 82 -15.10 25.75 -20.56
N ALA A 83 -15.28 24.54 -20.02
CA ALA A 83 -14.19 23.68 -19.61
C ALA A 83 -14.15 22.46 -20.55
N LYS A 84 -13.10 22.43 -21.38
CA LYS A 84 -12.68 21.31 -22.22
C LYS A 84 -12.61 20.02 -21.37
N PRO A 85 -13.19 18.89 -21.80
CA PRO A 85 -13.06 17.65 -21.05
C PRO A 85 -11.62 17.13 -21.19
N SER A 86 -10.90 17.13 -20.07
CA SER A 86 -9.66 16.36 -19.92
C SER A 86 -10.03 14.88 -20.00
N ALA A 87 -9.62 14.23 -21.07
CA ALA A 87 -9.81 12.81 -21.30
C ALA A 87 -9.05 12.01 -20.23
N GLN A 88 -9.76 11.54 -19.20
CA GLN A 88 -9.29 10.41 -18.41
C GLN A 88 -9.37 9.15 -19.28
N PRO A 89 -8.34 8.28 -19.28
CA PRO A 89 -8.41 7.01 -19.98
C PRO A 89 -9.51 6.16 -19.33
N SER A 90 -10.63 6.04 -20.05
CA SER A 90 -11.73 5.16 -19.70
C SER A 90 -11.19 3.74 -19.79
N GLN A 91 -11.09 3.07 -18.64
CA GLN A 91 -10.93 1.62 -18.62
C GLN A 91 -12.18 1.02 -19.27
N SER A 92 -12.08 0.71 -20.57
CA SER A 92 -13.13 0.04 -21.32
C SER A 92 -13.33 -1.36 -20.72
N THR A 93 -14.34 -1.50 -19.87
CA THR A 93 -14.87 -2.82 -19.53
C THR A 93 -15.33 -3.47 -20.83
N PRO A 94 -14.92 -4.73 -21.10
CA PRO A 94 -15.35 -5.43 -22.30
C PRO A 94 -16.88 -5.53 -22.29
N LYS A 95 -17.50 -5.26 -23.44
CA LYS A 95 -18.95 -5.33 -23.61
C LYS A 95 -19.41 -6.77 -23.34
N PRO A 96 -20.45 -6.99 -22.51
CA PRO A 96 -20.91 -8.33 -22.17
C PRO A 96 -21.33 -9.09 -23.43
N THR A 97 -21.01 -10.38 -23.48
CA THR A 97 -21.37 -11.26 -24.60
C THR A 97 -22.87 -11.54 -24.62
N GLN A 98 -23.41 -11.97 -25.76
CA GLN A 98 -24.84 -12.31 -25.87
C GLN A 98 -25.26 -13.40 -24.87
N GLU A 99 -24.39 -14.39 -24.62
CA GLU A 99 -24.65 -15.41 -23.61
C GLU A 99 -24.43 -14.92 -22.17
N ASP A 100 -23.65 -13.84 -21.93
CA ASP A 100 -23.65 -13.18 -20.61
C ASP A 100 -24.98 -12.48 -20.34
N ILE A 101 -25.53 -11.83 -21.38
CA ILE A 101 -26.84 -11.17 -21.31
C ILE A 101 -27.94 -12.20 -21.06
N SER A 102 -27.87 -13.36 -21.74
CA SER A 102 -28.79 -14.48 -21.53
C SER A 102 -28.74 -15.04 -20.11
N ASP A 103 -27.54 -15.34 -19.59
CA ASP A 103 -27.38 -15.86 -18.23
C ASP A 103 -27.84 -14.83 -17.18
N LEU A 104 -27.58 -13.54 -17.39
CA LEU A 104 -28.07 -12.47 -16.52
C LEU A 104 -29.60 -12.34 -16.57
N ALA A 105 -30.20 -12.50 -17.75
CA ALA A 105 -31.65 -12.52 -17.91
C ALA A 105 -32.27 -13.74 -17.19
N ALA A 106 -31.64 -14.92 -17.27
CA ALA A 106 -32.09 -16.11 -16.55
C ALA A 106 -32.03 -15.92 -15.03
N ILE A 107 -30.94 -15.35 -14.51
CA ILE A 107 -30.80 -15.02 -13.07
C ILE A 107 -31.88 -14.02 -12.63
N THR A 108 -32.13 -12.97 -13.41
CA THR A 108 -33.15 -11.96 -13.05
C THR A 108 -34.57 -12.54 -13.09
N ALA A 109 -34.88 -13.38 -14.08
CA ALA A 109 -36.15 -14.10 -14.15
C ALA A 109 -36.35 -15.02 -12.93
N LEU A 110 -35.35 -15.83 -12.56
CA LEU A 110 -35.42 -16.68 -11.37
C LEU A 110 -35.61 -15.87 -10.09
N ARG A 111 -34.86 -14.76 -9.93
CA ARG A 111 -35.03 -13.86 -8.77
C ARG A 111 -36.44 -13.27 -8.70
N LYS A 112 -37.04 -12.91 -9.84
CA LYS A 112 -38.43 -12.43 -9.91
C LYS A 112 -39.42 -13.52 -9.48
N VAL A 113 -39.26 -14.74 -10.01
CA VAL A 113 -40.09 -15.90 -9.61
C VAL A 113 -39.99 -16.16 -8.10
N LYS A 114 -38.79 -16.10 -7.51
CA LYS A 114 -38.61 -16.23 -6.06
C LYS A 114 -39.32 -15.13 -5.28
N GLN A 115 -39.26 -13.87 -5.74
CA GLN A 115 -39.96 -12.76 -5.10
C GLN A 115 -41.49 -12.95 -5.12
N GLU A 116 -42.04 -13.37 -6.26
CA GLU A 116 -43.46 -13.66 -6.40
C GLU A 116 -43.89 -14.83 -5.52
N ARG A 117 -43.10 -15.92 -5.49
CA ARG A 117 -43.34 -17.06 -4.60
C ARG A 117 -43.29 -16.65 -3.14
N ALA A 118 -42.32 -15.82 -2.75
CA ALA A 118 -42.21 -15.30 -1.38
C ALA A 118 -43.40 -14.41 -1.00
N ALA A 119 -43.92 -13.61 -1.93
CA ALA A 119 -45.12 -12.82 -1.70
C ALA A 119 -46.36 -13.69 -1.50
N LYS A 120 -46.55 -14.69 -2.37
CA LYS A 120 -47.64 -15.67 -2.24
C LYS A 120 -47.53 -16.46 -0.94
N TRP A 121 -46.33 -16.93 -0.59
CA TRP A 121 -46.08 -17.66 0.65
C TRP A 121 -46.35 -16.79 1.89
N ARG A 122 -45.95 -15.51 1.89
CA ARG A 122 -46.28 -14.60 2.99
C ARG A 122 -47.78 -14.44 3.21
N ALA A 123 -48.56 -14.33 2.13
CA ALA A 123 -50.02 -14.24 2.23
C ALA A 123 -50.64 -15.55 2.75
N ALA A 124 -50.19 -16.69 2.24
CA ALA A 124 -50.65 -18.01 2.68
C ALA A 124 -50.28 -18.29 4.14
N PHE A 125 -49.02 -18.04 4.52
CA PHE A 125 -48.51 -18.17 5.89
C PHE A 125 -49.37 -17.39 6.88
N LYS A 126 -49.70 -16.13 6.56
CA LYS A 126 -50.58 -15.33 7.43
C LYS A 126 -51.95 -15.99 7.61
N GLY A 127 -52.55 -16.52 6.54
CA GLY A 127 -53.82 -17.25 6.63
C GLY A 127 -53.74 -18.48 7.54
N TYR A 128 -52.64 -19.24 7.47
CA TYR A 128 -52.39 -20.36 8.37
C TYR A 128 -52.21 -19.91 9.83
N ASP A 129 -51.40 -18.88 10.04
CA ASP A 129 -51.09 -18.33 11.37
C ASP A 129 -52.35 -17.80 12.07
N ASP A 130 -53.18 -17.03 11.34
CA ASP A 130 -54.47 -16.52 11.82
C ASP A 130 -55.42 -17.68 12.19
N ALA A 131 -55.49 -18.74 11.38
CA ALA A 131 -56.34 -19.90 11.64
C ALA A 131 -55.86 -20.72 12.85
N ILE A 132 -54.55 -20.94 12.98
CA ILE A 132 -53.93 -21.62 14.11
C ILE A 132 -54.20 -20.84 15.40
N PHE A 133 -53.98 -19.52 15.36
CA PHE A 133 -54.23 -18.64 16.50
C PHE A 133 -55.69 -18.72 16.98
N GLU A 134 -56.65 -18.67 16.05
CA GLU A 134 -58.07 -18.77 16.38
C GLU A 134 -58.45 -20.11 17.02
N ILE A 135 -57.92 -21.22 16.49
CA ILE A 135 -58.15 -22.55 17.07
C ILE A 135 -57.50 -22.65 18.45
N GLN A 136 -56.28 -22.15 18.63
CA GLN A 136 -55.59 -22.12 19.93
C GLN A 136 -56.39 -21.32 20.97
N ARG A 137 -56.97 -20.19 20.57
CA ARG A 137 -57.86 -19.37 21.40
C ARG A 137 -59.13 -20.13 21.82
N GLU A 138 -59.72 -20.93 20.92
CA GLU A 138 -60.87 -21.77 21.27
C GLU A 138 -60.48 -22.94 22.17
N VAL A 139 -59.35 -23.60 21.89
CA VAL A 139 -58.79 -24.68 22.72
C VAL A 139 -58.59 -24.19 24.15
N THR A 140 -57.96 -23.03 24.34
CA THR A 140 -57.75 -22.44 25.67
C THR A 140 -59.07 -22.12 26.38
N ARG A 141 -60.06 -21.54 25.67
CA ARG A 141 -61.39 -21.26 26.21
C ARG A 141 -62.11 -22.54 26.66
N ILE A 142 -62.07 -23.61 25.85
CA ILE A 142 -62.71 -24.89 26.20
C ILE A 142 -62.02 -25.54 27.38
N LYS A 143 -60.67 -25.55 27.42
CA LYS A 143 -59.89 -26.05 28.56
C LYS A 143 -60.28 -25.36 29.85
N LYS A 144 -60.31 -24.02 29.86
CA LYS A 144 -60.73 -23.24 31.04
C LYS A 144 -62.15 -23.60 31.49
N ALA A 145 -63.10 -23.75 30.57
CA ALA A 145 -64.45 -24.15 30.92
C ALA A 145 -64.54 -25.58 31.50
N ILE A 146 -63.68 -26.50 31.07
CA ILE A 146 -63.56 -27.84 31.67
C ILE A 146 -62.97 -27.73 33.09
N GLU A 147 -61.92 -26.92 33.27
CA GLU A 147 -61.30 -26.66 34.57
C GLU A 147 -62.30 -26.05 35.57
N GLU A 148 -63.11 -25.08 35.15
CA GLU A 148 -64.19 -24.49 35.97
C GLU A 148 -65.23 -25.54 36.39
N LEU A 149 -65.66 -26.42 35.48
CA LEU A 149 -66.58 -27.52 35.82
C LEU A 149 -65.95 -28.53 36.79
N GLN A 150 -64.64 -28.78 36.65
CA GLN A 150 -63.90 -29.64 37.57
C GLN A 150 -63.70 -28.99 38.94
N SER A 151 -63.46 -27.68 39.01
CA SER A 151 -63.31 -26.96 40.28
C SER A 151 -64.62 -26.94 41.07
N ILE A 152 -65.76 -26.77 40.38
CA ILE A 152 -67.09 -26.88 41.02
C ILE A 152 -67.27 -28.27 41.62
N ARG A 153 -66.97 -29.33 40.86
CA ARG A 153 -67.06 -30.70 41.37
C ARG A 153 -66.18 -30.91 42.61
N LYS A 154 -64.91 -30.47 42.55
CA LYS A 154 -63.98 -30.57 43.68
C LYS A 154 -64.47 -29.80 44.90
N ALA A 155 -65.09 -28.63 44.71
CA ALA A 155 -65.68 -27.86 45.80
C ALA A 155 -66.88 -28.59 46.42
N GLU A 156 -67.78 -29.17 45.62
CA GLU A 156 -68.90 -29.99 46.11
C GLU A 156 -68.41 -31.23 46.88
N GLU A 157 -67.38 -31.92 46.37
CA GLU A 157 -66.76 -33.06 47.04
C GLU A 157 -66.10 -32.65 48.37
N ALA A 158 -65.46 -31.48 48.41
CA ALA A 158 -64.87 -30.93 49.62
C ALA A 158 -65.93 -30.51 50.66
N GLU A 159 -67.04 -29.91 50.23
CA GLU A 159 -68.19 -29.58 51.09
C GLU A 159 -68.85 -30.85 51.64
N GLU A 160 -69.02 -31.89 50.82
CA GLU A 160 -69.51 -33.18 51.28
C GLU A 160 -68.55 -33.85 52.26
N ALA A 161 -67.25 -33.83 51.98
CA ALA A 161 -66.23 -34.38 52.87
C ALA A 161 -66.20 -33.61 54.20
N ALA A 162 -66.29 -32.28 54.16
CA ALA A 162 -66.42 -31.44 55.33
C ALA A 162 -67.71 -31.76 56.11
N ALA A 163 -68.85 -31.93 55.43
CA ALA A 163 -70.11 -32.31 56.07
C ALA A 163 -70.07 -33.71 56.71
N LYS A 164 -69.28 -34.64 56.14
CA LYS A 164 -69.03 -35.98 56.68
C LYS A 164 -67.90 -36.01 57.73
N THR A 165 -67.29 -34.88 58.06
CA THR A 165 -66.20 -34.80 59.04
C THR A 165 -66.76 -34.93 60.45
N TRP A 166 -66.08 -35.71 61.30
CA TRP A 166 -66.52 -36.02 62.67
C TRP A 166 -66.84 -34.78 63.54
N SER A 167 -66.14 -33.65 63.32
CA SER A 167 -66.36 -32.38 64.02
C SER A 167 -67.72 -31.74 63.70
N THR A 168 -68.25 -31.93 62.48
CA THR A 168 -69.58 -31.45 62.09
C THR A 168 -70.69 -32.27 62.76
N TRP A 169 -70.47 -33.59 62.95
CA TRP A 169 -71.37 -34.43 63.74
C TRP A 169 -71.37 -34.03 65.23
N LEU A 170 -70.18 -33.77 65.80
CA LEU A 170 -70.00 -33.42 67.22
C LEU A 170 -70.60 -32.04 67.58
N LEU A 171 -70.60 -31.08 66.65
CA LEU A 171 -71.21 -29.74 66.82
C LEU A 171 -72.66 -29.65 66.30
N SER A 172 -73.23 -30.73 65.77
CA SER A 172 -74.58 -30.73 65.17
C SER A 172 -75.74 -30.34 66.10
N PRO A 173 -75.70 -30.54 67.44
CA PRO A 173 -76.79 -30.11 68.32
C PRO A 173 -76.93 -28.58 68.44
N LEU A 174 -75.83 -27.84 68.24
CA LEU A 174 -75.79 -26.37 68.37
C LEU A 174 -76.08 -25.66 67.05
N TYR A 175 -75.82 -26.33 65.92
CA TYR A 175 -76.06 -25.80 64.57
C TYR A 175 -76.89 -26.80 63.76
N LYS A 176 -78.22 -26.78 63.91
CA LYS A 176 -79.12 -27.55 63.04
C LYS A 176 -79.06 -26.96 61.63
N LYS A 177 -78.23 -27.52 60.75
CA LYS A 177 -78.44 -27.35 59.29
C LYS A 177 -79.70 -28.11 58.89
N PRO A 178 -80.59 -27.55 58.06
CA PRO A 178 -81.74 -28.27 57.56
C PRO A 178 -81.26 -29.51 56.78
N VAL A 179 -81.82 -30.67 57.08
CA VAL A 179 -81.65 -31.88 56.27
C VAL A 179 -82.28 -31.58 54.92
N ASP A 180 -81.50 -31.63 53.84
CA ASP A 180 -82.01 -31.44 52.48
C ASP A 180 -83.24 -32.33 52.25
N SER A 181 -84.32 -31.73 51.76
CA SER A 181 -85.52 -32.45 51.31
C SER A 181 -85.14 -33.47 50.24
N GLU A 182 -85.90 -34.56 50.14
CA GLU A 182 -85.70 -35.59 49.11
C GLU A 182 -85.79 -35.00 47.69
N GLU A 183 -86.66 -34.01 47.51
CA GLU A 183 -86.78 -33.22 46.28
C GLU A 183 -85.50 -32.41 46.00
N GLU A 184 -84.87 -31.84 47.02
CA GLU A 184 -83.64 -31.05 46.90
C GLU A 184 -82.41 -31.92 46.59
N LYS A 185 -82.35 -33.13 47.13
CA LYS A 185 -81.34 -34.14 46.75
C LYS A 185 -81.50 -34.55 45.29
N SER A 186 -82.73 -34.75 44.83
CA SER A 186 -83.01 -35.09 43.42
C SER A 186 -82.59 -33.95 42.47
N ARG A 187 -82.84 -32.69 42.86
CA ARG A 187 -82.42 -31.50 42.11
C ARG A 187 -80.90 -31.42 41.99
N LYS A 188 -80.18 -31.54 43.11
CA LYS A 188 -78.71 -31.55 43.14
C LYS A 188 -78.12 -32.71 42.31
N ALA A 189 -78.74 -33.89 42.35
CA ALA A 189 -78.32 -35.02 41.53
C ALA A 189 -78.49 -34.76 40.02
N ASN A 190 -79.62 -34.17 39.62
CA ASN A 190 -79.87 -33.77 38.23
C ASN A 190 -78.87 -32.69 37.76
N GLU A 191 -78.57 -31.70 38.59
CA GLU A 191 -77.57 -30.67 38.29
C GLU A 191 -76.16 -31.27 38.10
N ARG A 192 -75.76 -32.21 38.97
CA ARG A 192 -74.48 -32.94 38.82
C ARG A 192 -74.41 -33.71 37.52
N LEU A 193 -75.50 -34.38 37.15
CA LEU A 193 -75.60 -35.12 35.90
C LEU A 193 -75.50 -34.17 34.69
N GLN A 194 -76.21 -33.04 34.71
CA GLN A 194 -76.13 -32.01 33.66
C GLN A 194 -74.70 -31.45 33.51
N ARG A 195 -74.00 -31.17 34.62
CA ARG A 195 -72.59 -30.71 34.58
C ARG A 195 -71.66 -31.77 34.03
N LEU A 196 -71.84 -33.04 34.39
CA LEU A 196 -71.07 -34.16 33.83
C LEU A 196 -71.27 -34.26 32.31
N HIS A 197 -72.52 -34.21 31.84
CA HIS A 197 -72.80 -34.22 30.40
C HIS A 197 -72.18 -33.02 29.69
N THR A 198 -72.27 -31.83 30.28
CA THR A 198 -71.67 -30.60 29.75
C THR A 198 -70.15 -30.73 29.66
N LYS A 199 -69.51 -31.26 30.70
CA LYS A 199 -68.06 -31.52 30.73
C LYS A 199 -67.67 -32.50 29.62
N ASN A 200 -68.34 -33.64 29.52
CA ASN A 200 -68.04 -34.67 28.51
C ASN A 200 -68.23 -34.13 27.09
N PHE A 201 -69.24 -33.27 26.86
CA PHE A 201 -69.44 -32.61 25.56
C PHE A 201 -68.29 -31.64 25.24
N LYS A 202 -67.85 -30.84 26.23
CA LYS A 202 -66.70 -29.95 26.08
C LYS A 202 -65.39 -30.70 25.86
N GLU A 203 -65.16 -31.83 26.52
CA GLU A 203 -63.99 -32.68 26.29
C GLU A 203 -63.95 -33.20 24.84
N ARG A 204 -65.08 -33.69 24.32
CA ARG A 204 -65.16 -34.08 22.89
C ARG A 204 -64.93 -32.90 21.94
N ALA A 205 -65.48 -31.73 22.27
CA ALA A 205 -65.27 -30.52 21.48
C ALA A 205 -63.79 -30.09 21.50
N LEU A 206 -63.11 -30.24 22.64
CA LEU A 206 -61.66 -30.00 22.78
C LEU A 206 -60.86 -30.94 21.87
N ASP A 207 -61.14 -32.24 21.91
CA ASP A 207 -60.45 -33.22 21.08
C ASP A 207 -60.57 -32.92 19.59
N LEU A 208 -61.78 -32.54 19.14
CA LEU A 208 -62.01 -32.12 17.76
C LEU A 208 -61.18 -30.88 17.39
N LYS A 209 -61.10 -29.88 18.29
CA LYS A 209 -60.29 -28.68 18.06
C LYS A 209 -58.79 -28.98 18.05
N LEU A 210 -58.31 -29.90 18.88
CA LEU A 210 -56.90 -30.35 18.86
C LEU A 210 -56.56 -31.11 17.57
N VAL A 211 -57.48 -31.92 17.04
CA VAL A 211 -57.31 -32.55 15.72
C VAL A 211 -57.26 -31.50 14.61
N GLN A 212 -58.15 -30.50 14.64
CA GLN A 212 -58.11 -29.39 13.70
C GLN A 212 -56.79 -28.62 13.78
N LEU A 213 -56.31 -28.32 15.00
CA LEU A 213 -55.03 -27.64 15.21
C LEU A 213 -53.86 -28.39 14.57
N ARG A 214 -53.73 -29.69 14.88
CA ARG A 214 -52.68 -30.54 14.29
C ARG A 214 -52.74 -30.60 12.78
N LYS A 215 -53.94 -30.58 12.19
CA LYS A 215 -54.12 -30.54 10.74
C LYS A 215 -53.54 -29.25 10.15
N TRP A 216 -53.90 -28.10 10.70
CA TRP A 216 -53.39 -26.81 10.24
C TRP A 216 -51.88 -26.66 10.44
N GLU A 217 -51.34 -27.11 11.58
CA GLU A 217 -49.90 -27.13 11.84
C GLU A 217 -49.15 -27.98 10.80
N LYS A 218 -49.71 -29.14 10.44
CA LYS A 218 -49.14 -30.00 9.39
C LYS A 218 -49.18 -29.34 8.02
N GLU A 219 -50.32 -28.74 7.63
CA GLU A 219 -50.43 -28.04 6.34
C GLU A 219 -49.47 -26.85 6.24
N LEU A 220 -49.26 -26.13 7.34
CA LEU A 220 -48.26 -25.08 7.43
C LEU A 220 -46.85 -25.63 7.20
N GLU A 221 -46.49 -26.73 7.86
CA GLU A 221 -45.16 -27.34 7.72
C GLU A 221 -44.93 -27.91 6.31
N ASP A 222 -45.91 -28.60 5.74
CA ASP A 222 -45.86 -29.08 4.35
C ASP A 222 -45.69 -27.90 3.36
N GLY A 223 -46.39 -26.79 3.61
CA GLY A 223 -46.23 -25.54 2.87
C GLY A 223 -44.82 -24.94 2.99
N ARG A 224 -44.23 -24.93 4.20
CA ARG A 224 -42.85 -24.46 4.43
C ARG A 224 -41.85 -25.31 3.66
N LEU A 225 -42.00 -26.63 3.71
CA LEU A 225 -41.12 -27.57 3.05
C LEU A 225 -41.15 -27.41 1.52
N THR A 226 -42.35 -27.29 0.95
CA THR A 226 -42.52 -27.09 -0.50
C THR A 226 -41.95 -25.75 -0.95
N PHE A 227 -42.18 -24.67 -0.19
CA PHE A 227 -41.58 -23.35 -0.44
C PHE A 227 -40.04 -23.39 -0.39
N ALA A 228 -39.48 -24.03 0.64
CA ALA A 228 -38.04 -24.15 0.82
C ALA A 228 -37.39 -24.93 -0.33
N LYS A 229 -37.92 -26.12 -0.66
CA LYS A 229 -37.42 -26.96 -1.77
C LYS A 229 -37.43 -26.23 -3.11
N ALA A 230 -38.50 -25.49 -3.40
CA ALA A 230 -38.61 -24.74 -4.64
C ALA A 230 -37.58 -23.59 -4.70
N ASN A 231 -37.36 -22.88 -3.58
CA ASN A 231 -36.34 -21.83 -3.52
C ASN A 231 -34.92 -22.39 -3.65
N GLU A 232 -34.65 -23.53 -3.03
CA GLU A 232 -33.35 -24.20 -3.11
C GLU A 232 -33.03 -24.64 -4.55
N ALA A 233 -34.04 -25.13 -5.29
CA ALA A 233 -33.88 -25.48 -6.71
C ALA A 233 -33.54 -24.25 -7.57
N ASP A 234 -34.21 -23.11 -7.31
CA ASP A 234 -33.90 -21.85 -8.00
C ASP A 234 -32.51 -21.32 -7.60
N ASP A 235 -32.10 -21.47 -6.32
CA ASP A 235 -30.78 -21.07 -5.84
C ASP A 235 -29.65 -21.85 -6.51
N ARG A 236 -29.82 -23.17 -6.67
CA ARG A 236 -28.87 -24.00 -7.43
C ARG A 236 -28.80 -23.55 -8.90
N SER A 237 -29.94 -23.20 -9.49
CA SER A 237 -29.99 -22.71 -10.88
C SER A 237 -29.29 -21.35 -11.02
N ILE A 238 -29.55 -20.41 -10.11
CA ILE A 238 -28.89 -19.10 -10.05
C ILE A 238 -27.38 -19.29 -9.90
N ALA A 239 -26.93 -20.12 -8.96
CA ALA A 239 -25.51 -20.40 -8.74
C ALA A 239 -24.84 -20.95 -10.01
N THR A 240 -25.51 -21.82 -10.75
CA THR A 240 -24.99 -22.37 -12.02
C THR A 240 -24.76 -21.27 -13.06
N TYR A 241 -25.71 -20.35 -13.24
CA TYR A 241 -25.54 -19.20 -14.15
C TYR A 241 -24.45 -18.24 -13.67
N GLU A 242 -24.38 -17.97 -12.36
CA GLU A 242 -23.34 -17.10 -11.78
C GLU A 242 -21.94 -17.70 -11.95
N SER A 243 -21.78 -19.01 -11.74
CA SER A 243 -20.52 -19.73 -12.02
C SER A 243 -20.11 -19.62 -13.49
N ARG A 244 -21.04 -19.76 -14.44
CA ARG A 244 -20.75 -19.61 -15.87
C ARG A 244 -20.33 -18.19 -16.23
N LEU A 245 -20.99 -17.17 -15.67
CA LEU A 245 -20.61 -15.76 -15.84
C LEU A 245 -19.22 -15.47 -15.26
N ASN A 246 -18.94 -15.96 -14.05
CA ASN A 246 -17.67 -15.75 -13.38
C ASN A 246 -16.52 -16.45 -14.10
N TYR A 247 -16.73 -17.69 -14.56
CA TYR A 247 -15.75 -18.42 -15.36
C TYR A 247 -15.39 -17.67 -16.64
N ARG A 248 -16.38 -17.18 -17.39
CA ARG A 248 -16.14 -16.41 -18.62
C ARG A 248 -15.41 -15.09 -18.35
N LYS A 249 -15.78 -14.37 -17.30
CA LYS A 249 -15.09 -13.14 -16.87
C LYS A 249 -13.64 -13.40 -16.46
N GLU A 250 -13.39 -14.48 -15.72
CA GLU A 250 -12.06 -14.81 -15.26
C GLU A 250 -11.15 -15.26 -16.40
N ARG A 251 -11.68 -16.05 -17.34
CA ARG A 251 -10.96 -16.41 -18.56
C ARG A 251 -10.52 -15.18 -19.35
N LEU A 252 -11.44 -14.21 -19.56
CA LEU A 252 -11.11 -12.95 -20.23
C LEU A 252 -10.07 -12.10 -19.48
N ARG A 253 -10.06 -12.15 -18.14
CA ARG A 253 -9.01 -11.50 -17.33
C ARG A 253 -7.67 -12.18 -17.53
N GLN A 254 -7.63 -13.51 -17.52
CA GLN A 254 -6.42 -14.28 -17.73
C GLN A 254 -5.83 -14.06 -19.12
N GLU A 255 -6.66 -14.09 -20.18
CA GLU A 255 -6.26 -13.79 -21.56
C GLU A 255 -5.65 -12.39 -21.65
N ARG A 256 -6.30 -11.37 -21.06
CA ARG A 256 -5.77 -10.00 -21.03
C ARG A 256 -4.43 -9.90 -20.30
N MET A 257 -4.28 -10.57 -19.16
CA MET A 257 -3.03 -10.60 -18.41
C MET A 257 -1.90 -11.27 -19.21
N GLN A 258 -2.22 -12.33 -19.96
CA GLN A 258 -1.25 -12.99 -20.84
C GLN A 258 -0.87 -12.10 -22.02
N GLU A 259 -1.83 -11.46 -22.67
CA GLU A 259 -1.59 -10.50 -23.75
C GLU A 259 -0.73 -9.32 -23.28
N GLU A 260 -1.02 -8.77 -22.11
CA GLU A 260 -0.23 -7.68 -21.52
C GLU A 260 1.20 -8.14 -21.19
N ARG A 261 1.38 -9.35 -20.65
CA ARG A 261 2.70 -9.92 -20.40
C ARG A 261 3.49 -10.10 -21.70
N LEU A 262 2.87 -10.66 -22.74
CA LEU A 262 3.49 -10.82 -24.06
C LEU A 262 3.80 -9.46 -24.69
N ALA A 263 2.95 -8.46 -24.53
CA ALA A 263 3.19 -7.10 -25.01
C ALA A 263 4.39 -6.46 -24.30
N ARG A 264 4.50 -6.62 -22.97
CA ARG A 264 5.65 -6.15 -22.18
C ARG A 264 6.94 -6.84 -22.62
N GLU A 265 6.92 -8.16 -22.81
CA GLU A 265 8.07 -8.92 -23.28
C GLU A 265 8.51 -8.48 -24.69
N ARG A 266 7.56 -8.29 -25.62
CA ARG A 266 7.84 -7.76 -26.96
C ARG A 266 8.44 -6.36 -26.90
N ALA A 267 7.93 -5.49 -26.04
CA ALA A 267 8.45 -4.13 -25.85
C ALA A 267 9.88 -4.14 -25.29
N GLN A 268 10.16 -5.00 -24.29
CA GLN A 268 11.51 -5.18 -23.74
C GLN A 268 12.50 -5.69 -24.79
N ARG A 269 12.12 -6.70 -25.57
CA ARG A 269 12.97 -7.22 -26.67
C ARG A 269 13.24 -6.15 -27.73
N ALA A 270 12.22 -5.37 -28.12
CA ALA A 270 12.39 -4.28 -29.07
C ALA A 270 13.32 -3.17 -28.53
N GLU A 271 13.22 -2.85 -27.24
CA GLU A 271 14.11 -1.88 -26.59
C GLU A 271 15.55 -2.41 -26.52
N GLN A 272 15.73 -3.68 -26.17
CA GLN A 272 17.05 -4.33 -26.14
C GLN A 272 17.68 -4.33 -27.54
N GLU A 273 16.93 -4.74 -28.57
CA GLU A 273 17.42 -4.73 -29.96
C GLU A 273 17.82 -3.32 -30.40
N LYS A 274 17.03 -2.30 -30.00
CA LYS A 274 17.37 -0.90 -30.27
C LYS A 274 18.68 -0.50 -29.57
N ARG A 275 18.84 -0.84 -28.29
CA ARG A 275 20.08 -0.56 -27.52
C ARG A 275 21.29 -1.26 -28.14
N GLU A 276 21.15 -2.51 -28.56
CA GLU A 276 22.20 -3.28 -29.23
C GLU A 276 22.57 -2.66 -30.59
N LYS A 277 21.59 -2.25 -31.40
CA LYS A 277 21.84 -1.53 -32.66
C LYS A 277 22.60 -0.22 -32.40
N GLU A 278 22.13 0.59 -31.45
CA GLU A 278 22.82 1.84 -31.08
C GLU A 278 24.24 1.60 -30.56
N GLN A 279 24.47 0.52 -29.81
CA GLN A 279 25.81 0.15 -29.34
C GLN A 279 26.71 -0.30 -30.50
N ARG A 280 26.22 -1.15 -31.41
CA ARG A 280 26.96 -1.57 -32.61
C ARG A 280 27.34 -0.38 -33.48
N GLU A 281 26.44 0.59 -33.63
CA GLU A 281 26.71 1.85 -34.34
C GLU A 281 27.80 2.67 -33.63
N ARG A 282 27.71 2.84 -32.30
CA ARG A 282 28.75 3.51 -31.50
C ARG A 282 30.11 2.83 -31.64
N ASP A 283 30.15 1.51 -31.52
CA ASP A 283 31.37 0.72 -31.66
C ASP A 283 31.97 0.82 -33.07
N ARG A 284 31.11 0.88 -34.11
CA ARG A 284 31.57 1.09 -35.49
C ARG A 284 32.21 2.46 -35.65
N VAL A 285 31.55 3.52 -35.17
CA VAL A 285 32.08 4.89 -35.22
C VAL A 285 33.39 4.99 -34.43
N GLU A 286 33.48 4.42 -33.24
CA GLU A 286 34.71 4.43 -32.44
C GLU A 286 35.86 3.69 -33.13
N LYS A 287 35.58 2.55 -33.77
CA LYS A 287 36.59 1.81 -34.57
C LYS A 287 37.09 2.63 -35.74
N GLU A 288 36.20 3.27 -36.48
CA GLU A 288 36.56 4.16 -37.60
C GLU A 288 37.40 5.35 -37.13
N GLU A 289 37.02 5.99 -36.02
CA GLU A 289 37.80 7.09 -35.43
C GLU A 289 39.18 6.63 -34.94
N ARG A 290 39.26 5.46 -34.30
CA ARG A 290 40.52 4.86 -33.85
C ARG A 290 41.44 4.55 -35.02
N GLU A 291 40.89 4.03 -36.11
CA GLU A 291 41.66 3.76 -37.33
C GLU A 291 42.15 5.05 -37.99
N LYS A 292 41.30 6.09 -38.07
CA LYS A 292 41.70 7.42 -38.55
C LYS A 292 42.83 8.00 -37.69
N ARG A 293 42.70 7.92 -36.37
CA ARG A 293 43.74 8.38 -35.44
C ARG A 293 45.04 7.60 -35.61
N ARG A 294 44.98 6.27 -35.77
CA ARG A 294 46.15 5.42 -36.02
C ARG A 294 46.86 5.82 -37.32
N LYS A 295 46.10 5.97 -38.41
CA LYS A 295 46.64 6.42 -39.71
C LYS A 295 47.31 7.80 -39.59
N ALA A 296 46.64 8.76 -38.95
CA ALA A 296 47.20 10.09 -38.72
C ALA A 296 48.48 10.06 -37.88
N THR A 297 48.55 9.22 -36.83
CA THR A 297 49.77 9.06 -36.03
C THR A 297 50.91 8.39 -36.81
N GLU A 298 50.61 7.40 -37.65
CA GLU A 298 51.60 6.76 -38.53
C GLU A 298 52.14 7.74 -39.57
N GLU A 299 51.26 8.55 -40.19
CA GLU A 299 51.65 9.60 -41.12
C GLU A 299 52.52 10.67 -40.46
N TYR A 300 52.13 11.11 -39.25
CA TYR A 300 52.92 12.04 -38.45
C TYR A 300 54.31 11.48 -38.14
N TRP A 301 54.41 10.23 -37.69
CA TRP A 301 55.69 9.60 -37.37
C TRP A 301 56.58 9.43 -38.61
N LYS A 302 56.01 9.03 -39.75
CA LYS A 302 56.72 8.98 -41.04
C LYS A 302 57.26 10.36 -41.44
N LYS A 303 56.49 11.43 -41.21
CA LYS A 303 56.93 12.81 -41.47
C LYS A 303 58.10 13.20 -40.58
N CYS A 304 58.01 12.98 -39.26
CA CYS A 304 59.12 13.24 -38.34
C CYS A 304 60.38 12.44 -38.70
N GLN A 305 60.24 11.16 -39.08
CA GLN A 305 61.37 10.33 -39.50
C GLN A 305 62.02 10.83 -40.80
N LYS A 306 61.23 11.41 -41.71
CA LYS A 306 61.74 12.04 -42.93
C LYS A 306 62.50 13.32 -42.60
N GLU A 307 61.91 14.20 -41.79
CA GLU A 307 62.54 15.45 -41.32
C GLU A 307 63.85 15.16 -40.57
N GLN A 308 63.87 14.13 -39.71
CA GLN A 308 65.08 13.71 -39.02
C GLN A 308 66.16 13.21 -39.99
N ARG A 309 65.81 12.39 -40.99
CA ARG A 309 66.76 11.96 -42.03
C ARG A 309 67.31 13.14 -42.82
N GLU A 310 66.46 14.09 -43.22
CA GLU A 310 66.89 15.30 -43.92
C GLU A 310 67.79 16.20 -43.06
N GLU A 311 67.54 16.27 -41.75
CA GLU A 311 68.37 17.00 -40.79
C GLU A 311 69.72 16.30 -40.57
N ASP A 312 69.72 14.97 -40.40
CA ASP A 312 70.95 14.18 -40.26
C ASP A 312 71.82 14.27 -41.53
N GLU A 313 71.20 14.26 -42.72
CA GLU A 313 71.89 14.49 -43.99
C GLU A 313 72.49 15.90 -44.06
N ARG A 314 71.73 16.94 -43.65
CA ARG A 314 72.23 18.32 -43.55
C ARG A 314 73.41 18.43 -42.59
N GLN A 315 73.33 17.82 -41.41
CA GLN A 315 74.40 17.81 -40.42
C GLN A 315 75.64 17.05 -40.92
N ASN A 316 75.44 15.92 -41.61
CA ASN A 316 76.54 15.15 -42.19
C ASN A 316 77.23 15.93 -43.31
N MET A 317 76.47 16.63 -44.16
CA MET A 317 77.01 17.53 -45.19
C MET A 317 77.78 18.70 -44.57
N ALA A 318 77.23 19.33 -43.53
CA ALA A 318 77.91 20.40 -42.79
C ALA A 318 79.20 19.89 -42.11
N ARG A 319 79.20 18.67 -41.55
CA ARG A 319 80.38 18.02 -40.97
C ARG A 319 81.45 17.78 -42.03
N LYS A 320 81.09 17.18 -43.17
CA LYS A 320 82.01 16.97 -44.30
C LYS A 320 82.61 18.29 -44.79
N ALA A 321 81.80 19.33 -44.95
CA ALA A 321 82.28 20.66 -45.34
C ALA A 321 83.25 21.27 -44.32
N ARG A 322 83.00 21.10 -43.00
CA ARG A 322 83.92 21.54 -41.94
C ARG A 322 85.23 20.77 -41.96
N GLU A 323 85.19 19.45 -42.14
CA GLU A 323 86.38 18.61 -42.27
C GLU A 323 87.21 18.99 -43.51
N GLU A 324 86.57 19.22 -44.65
CA GLU A 324 87.24 19.70 -45.86
C GLU A 324 87.86 21.09 -45.67
N ALA A 325 87.12 22.03 -45.07
CA ALA A 325 87.64 23.36 -44.73
C ALA A 325 88.82 23.27 -43.75
N GLN A 326 88.77 22.35 -42.78
CA GLN A 326 89.88 22.09 -41.86
C GLN A 326 91.08 21.48 -42.59
N LYS A 327 90.89 20.51 -43.49
CA LYS A 327 91.96 19.96 -44.33
C LYS A 327 92.61 21.04 -45.20
N ARG A 328 91.79 21.93 -45.81
CA ARG A 328 92.28 23.09 -46.57
C ARG A 328 93.12 24.02 -45.71
N ARG A 329 92.62 24.41 -44.53
CA ARG A 329 93.36 25.24 -43.56
C ARG A 329 94.68 24.58 -43.12
N ASN A 330 94.65 23.29 -42.78
CA ASN A 330 95.86 22.55 -42.40
C ASN A 330 96.87 22.48 -43.55
N PHE A 331 96.40 22.34 -44.80
CA PHE A 331 97.26 22.34 -45.98
C PHE A 331 97.87 23.72 -46.27
N GLU A 332 97.07 24.79 -46.15
CA GLU A 332 97.54 26.17 -46.25
C GLU A 332 98.54 26.50 -45.13
N GLU A 333 98.26 26.07 -43.90
CA GLU A 333 99.16 26.23 -42.76
C GLU A 333 100.45 25.43 -42.96
N PHE A 334 100.38 24.19 -43.44
CA PHE A 334 101.56 23.39 -43.81
C PHE A 334 102.42 24.12 -44.86
N LYS A 335 101.80 24.68 -45.89
CA LYS A 335 102.48 25.47 -46.93
C LYS A 335 103.12 26.75 -46.36
N ALA A 336 102.40 27.46 -45.49
CA ALA A 336 102.92 28.65 -44.79
C ALA A 336 104.05 28.29 -43.81
N ASN A 337 104.00 27.13 -43.15
CA ASN A 337 105.05 26.66 -42.24
C ASN A 337 106.28 26.18 -43.02
N GLN A 338 106.11 25.59 -44.21
CA GLN A 338 107.20 25.28 -45.13
C GLN A 338 107.90 26.56 -45.61
N GLN A 339 107.14 27.60 -45.96
CA GLN A 339 107.68 28.92 -46.29
C GLN A 339 108.38 29.58 -45.09
N ARG A 340 107.81 29.47 -43.87
CA ARG A 340 108.49 29.92 -42.64
C ARG A 340 109.78 29.14 -42.37
N ARG A 341 109.84 27.83 -42.64
CA ARG A 341 111.08 27.03 -42.54
C ARG A 341 112.12 27.42 -43.58
N GLN A 342 111.71 27.80 -44.79
CA GLN A 342 112.62 28.34 -45.82
C GLN A 342 113.07 29.78 -45.49
N GLY A 343 112.27 30.55 -44.73
CA GLY A 343 112.66 31.86 -44.18
C GLY A 343 113.46 31.82 -42.87
N ALA A 344 113.36 30.73 -42.09
CA ALA A 344 113.98 30.59 -40.76
C ALA A 344 115.40 29.97 -40.79
N GLN A 345 116.05 29.91 -41.96
CA GLN A 345 117.50 29.72 -42.09
C GLN A 345 118.29 31.05 -42.04
N LYS A 346 117.64 32.15 -41.64
CA LYS A 346 118.31 33.39 -41.22
C LYS A 346 117.71 33.86 -39.89
N ASN A 347 118.57 33.93 -38.89
CA ASN A 347 118.42 34.54 -37.56
C ASN A 347 117.76 33.69 -36.46
N SER A 348 118.67 33.04 -35.73
CA SER A 348 118.59 32.67 -34.31
C SER A 348 118.58 33.90 -33.38
N ALA A 349 118.13 33.66 -32.14
CA ALA A 349 118.26 34.48 -30.90
C ALA A 349 117.24 35.64 -30.75
N SER A 350 116.52 35.88 -29.64
CA SER A 350 116.56 35.34 -28.27
C SER A 350 115.37 35.86 -27.44
N SER A 351 115.12 35.18 -26.30
CA SER A 351 114.62 35.71 -25.01
C SER A 351 113.10 35.98 -24.86
N SER A 352 112.37 35.15 -24.11
CA SER A 352 112.03 35.26 -22.66
C SER A 352 111.02 36.40 -22.38
N ASN A 353 110.02 36.33 -21.53
CA ASN A 353 109.79 35.58 -20.29
C ASN A 353 108.31 35.78 -19.87
N GLY A 354 107.76 34.93 -18.98
CA GLY A 354 106.81 35.41 -17.97
C GLY A 354 105.36 34.91 -17.98
N ASN A 355 105.13 33.95 -17.08
CA ASN A 355 104.00 33.82 -16.14
C ASN A 355 102.62 33.31 -16.57
N PHE A 356 102.49 32.01 -16.33
CA PHE A 356 101.34 31.31 -15.76
C PHE A 356 100.76 31.99 -14.50
N LYS A 357 99.41 32.08 -14.40
CA LYS A 357 98.65 31.49 -13.28
C LYS A 357 97.13 31.45 -13.55
N PRO A 358 96.40 30.51 -12.92
CA PRO A 358 95.05 30.07 -13.25
C PRO A 358 93.98 30.70 -12.35
N ARG A 359 92.69 30.56 -12.70
CA ARG A 359 91.51 30.60 -11.79
C ARG A 359 90.27 30.18 -12.61
N THR A 360 89.68 29.01 -12.40
CA THR A 360 88.74 28.56 -11.34
C THR A 360 87.42 29.35 -11.24
N ASN A 361 86.34 28.63 -11.56
CA ASN A 361 85.00 28.58 -10.94
C ASN A 361 84.47 29.83 -10.23
N HIS A 362 83.29 30.28 -10.65
CA HIS A 362 82.22 30.68 -9.73
C HIS A 362 80.86 30.24 -10.29
N ALA A 363 80.41 29.05 -9.87
CA ALA A 363 79.01 28.75 -9.68
C ALA A 363 78.70 29.09 -8.21
N THR A 364 77.96 30.16 -8.01
CA THR A 364 77.30 30.64 -6.78
C THR A 364 76.32 31.68 -7.33
N SER A 365 75.03 31.71 -7.00
CA SER A 365 74.42 31.38 -5.73
C SER A 365 72.91 31.51 -5.93
N SER A 366 72.13 30.54 -5.45
CA SER A 366 70.84 30.86 -4.85
C SER A 366 71.07 31.78 -3.66
N PRO A 367 70.19 32.76 -3.45
CA PRO A 367 69.53 32.89 -2.15
C PRO A 367 68.01 33.05 -2.38
N SER A 368 67.20 32.11 -1.93
CA SER A 368 66.62 32.14 -0.58
C SER A 368 65.90 33.46 -0.28
N ASP A 369 64.57 33.35 -0.34
CA ASP A 369 63.71 33.53 0.82
C ASP A 369 62.89 34.82 1.01
N PHE A 370 61.65 34.54 1.44
CA PHE A 370 60.66 35.35 2.14
C PHE A 370 59.96 36.46 1.31
N GLN A 371 58.62 36.62 1.28
CA GLN A 371 57.54 36.21 2.19
C GLN A 371 56.21 36.15 1.43
N GLY A 372 55.34 35.20 1.78
CA GLY A 372 53.93 35.19 1.35
C GLY A 372 53.25 33.85 1.59
N ASN A 373 52.88 33.55 2.84
CA ASN A 373 52.11 32.35 3.20
C ASN A 373 50.71 32.36 2.56
N GLY A 374 50.60 31.85 1.33
CA GLY A 374 49.34 31.40 0.75
C GLY A 374 49.30 29.87 0.79
N CYS A 375 48.58 29.29 1.74
CA CYS A 375 48.29 27.86 1.65
C CYS A 375 47.36 27.63 0.44
N LEU A 376 47.84 26.90 -0.56
CA LEU A 376 47.06 26.60 -1.77
C LEU A 376 45.93 25.59 -1.52
N HIS A 377 45.70 25.15 -0.28
CA HIS A 377 44.59 24.28 0.13
C HIS A 377 44.39 23.03 -0.76
N GLY A 378 45.45 22.60 -1.45
CA GLY A 378 45.44 21.50 -2.40
C GLY A 378 45.33 20.13 -1.72
N GLY A 379 45.21 19.08 -2.53
CA GLY A 379 45.30 17.71 -2.02
C GLY A 379 44.10 17.22 -1.20
N PHE A 380 44.23 16.04 -0.61
CA PHE A 380 43.18 15.38 0.17
C PHE A 380 43.13 15.92 1.60
N TRP A 381 41.94 16.22 2.12
CA TRP A 381 41.76 16.73 3.48
C TRP A 381 41.15 15.62 4.34
N PRO A 382 41.86 15.07 5.34
CA PRO A 382 41.33 14.04 6.21
C PRO A 382 40.12 14.56 7.02
N LYS A 383 39.21 13.63 7.32
CA LYS A 383 38.02 13.88 8.14
C LYS A 383 38.43 13.85 9.61
N VAL A 384 38.07 14.90 10.35
CA VAL A 384 38.27 15.01 11.79
C VAL A 384 36.91 14.97 12.45
N GLU A 385 36.72 13.96 13.29
CA GLU A 385 35.53 13.76 14.13
C GLU A 385 35.96 13.88 15.59
N VAL A 386 35.03 14.32 16.46
CA VAL A 386 35.27 14.30 17.91
C VAL A 386 34.70 12.99 18.43
N THR A 387 35.47 12.28 19.25
CA THR A 387 35.00 11.07 19.94
C THR A 387 33.88 11.42 20.92
N PRO A 388 32.79 10.63 20.98
CA PRO A 388 31.73 10.81 21.98
C PRO A 388 32.30 10.79 23.41
N PRO A 389 31.80 11.63 24.35
CA PRO A 389 30.42 12.12 24.39
C PRO A 389 30.23 13.64 24.29
N ARG A 390 31.21 14.45 23.84
CA ARG A 390 31.01 15.92 23.74
C ARG A 390 31.65 16.59 22.51
N GLY A 391 30.81 17.25 21.71
CA GLY A 391 31.19 18.43 20.91
C GLY A 391 30.88 18.35 19.41
N ARG A 392 30.08 19.30 18.90
CA ARG A 392 30.07 19.63 17.46
C ARG A 392 31.23 20.58 17.16
N LEU A 393 31.92 20.37 16.04
CA LEU A 393 33.03 21.21 15.60
C LEU A 393 32.50 22.41 14.80
N SER A 394 32.97 23.62 15.11
CA SER A 394 32.64 24.83 14.34
C SER A 394 33.56 24.99 13.13
N CYS A 395 32.98 25.22 11.96
CA CYS A 395 33.72 25.54 10.75
C CYS A 395 34.38 26.91 10.89
N GLU A 396 35.67 27.04 10.61
CA GLU A 396 36.41 28.31 10.76
C GLU A 396 35.99 29.36 9.70
N GLN A 397 35.35 28.94 8.60
CA GLN A 397 34.93 29.83 7.52
C GLN A 397 33.48 30.35 7.64
N CYS A 398 32.58 29.55 8.21
CA CYS A 398 31.15 29.93 8.31
C CYS A 398 30.59 29.81 9.72
N SER A 399 31.43 29.43 10.69
CA SER A 399 31.13 29.31 12.12
C SER A 399 29.98 28.36 12.50
N LYS A 400 29.40 27.64 11.53
CA LYS A 400 28.36 26.63 11.75
C LYS A 400 28.95 25.36 12.35
N ALA A 401 28.18 24.70 13.21
CA ALA A 401 28.58 23.51 13.94
C ALA A 401 28.22 22.21 13.19
N TYR A 402 29.18 21.30 13.04
CA TYR A 402 29.04 20.02 12.33
C TYR A 402 29.52 18.85 13.19
N SER A 403 29.05 17.64 12.91
CA SER A 403 29.52 16.41 13.58
C SER A 403 30.95 16.03 13.17
N TYR A 404 31.40 16.50 12.01
CA TYR A 404 32.75 16.32 11.51
C TYR A 404 33.18 17.51 10.65
N LEU A 405 34.48 17.77 10.58
CA LEU A 405 35.08 18.75 9.68
C LEU A 405 36.22 18.13 8.89
N PHE A 406 36.68 18.83 7.87
CA PHE A 406 37.85 18.44 7.10
C PHE A 406 38.99 19.39 7.41
N GLN A 407 40.18 18.84 7.62
CA GLN A 407 41.36 19.61 7.98
C GLN A 407 42.37 19.65 6.83
N CYS A 408 42.89 20.84 6.53
CA CYS A 408 43.98 20.99 5.57
C CYS A 408 45.27 20.43 6.18
N PRO A 409 46.01 19.52 5.52
CA PRO A 409 47.29 19.04 6.05
C PRO A 409 48.34 20.15 6.13
N ASP A 410 48.32 21.09 5.19
CA ASP A 410 49.39 22.09 5.05
C ASP A 410 49.24 23.27 6.01
N CYS A 411 48.01 23.72 6.28
CA CYS A 411 47.76 24.88 7.15
C CYS A 411 46.82 24.60 8.33
N LYS A 412 46.41 23.33 8.53
CA LYS A 412 45.58 22.86 9.64
C LYS A 412 44.18 23.48 9.77
N MET A 413 43.75 24.30 8.81
CA MET A 413 42.44 24.95 8.80
C MET A 413 41.30 23.93 8.72
N LYS A 414 40.23 24.14 9.50
CA LYS A 414 39.08 23.22 9.58
C LYS A 414 37.84 23.80 8.91
N ALA A 415 37.38 23.13 7.86
CA ALA A 415 36.24 23.60 7.07
C ALA A 415 35.17 22.50 6.88
N CYS A 416 33.91 22.91 6.78
CA CYS A 416 32.83 21.99 6.39
C CYS A 416 32.95 21.61 4.91
N ALA A 417 32.24 20.57 4.47
CA ALA A 417 32.30 20.06 3.10
C ALA A 417 32.03 21.11 2.01
N THR A 418 31.22 22.13 2.32
CA THR A 418 30.90 23.24 1.41
C THR A 418 32.02 24.28 1.39
N CYS A 419 32.49 24.74 2.55
CA CYS A 419 33.57 25.72 2.63
C CYS A 419 34.88 25.16 2.06
N ARG A 420 35.21 23.88 2.32
CA ARG A 420 36.37 23.19 1.72
C ARG A 420 36.35 23.23 0.19
N ARG A 421 35.17 23.10 -0.44
CA ARG A 421 35.05 23.14 -1.91
C ARG A 421 35.34 24.52 -2.49
N ILE A 422 35.03 25.58 -1.75
CA ILE A 422 35.29 26.98 -2.13
C ILE A 422 36.78 27.31 -1.95
N LEU A 423 37.39 26.79 -0.89
CA LEU A 423 38.79 27.05 -0.53
C LEU A 423 39.82 26.31 -1.39
N LYS A 424 39.41 25.26 -2.12
CA LYS A 424 40.29 24.54 -3.05
C LYS A 424 40.45 25.31 -4.38
N PRO A 425 41.68 25.65 -4.80
CA PRO A 425 41.90 26.30 -6.08
C PRO A 425 41.53 25.35 -7.22
N GLY A 426 40.67 25.82 -8.13
CA GLY A 426 40.17 25.04 -9.27
C GLY A 426 38.65 24.92 -9.38
N ASN A 427 37.87 25.57 -8.51
CA ASN A 427 36.39 25.48 -8.54
C ASN A 427 35.64 26.82 -8.62
N ILE A 428 36.33 27.90 -8.98
CA ILE A 428 35.74 29.25 -9.01
C ILE A 428 34.88 29.48 -10.29
N ASP A 429 35.05 28.67 -11.34
CA ASP A 429 34.30 28.87 -12.60
C ASP A 429 32.94 28.16 -12.69
N LYS A 430 32.45 27.52 -11.61
CA LYS A 430 31.12 26.85 -11.60
C LYS A 430 30.15 27.34 -10.53
N ALA A 431 30.47 28.44 -9.83
CA ALA A 431 29.66 28.94 -8.72
C ALA A 431 28.69 30.09 -9.06
N LYS A 432 28.62 30.58 -10.32
CA LYS A 432 27.72 31.69 -10.71
C LYS A 432 26.49 31.34 -11.55
N SER A 433 26.21 30.07 -11.89
CA SER A 433 25.04 29.72 -12.73
C SER A 433 23.90 28.96 -12.04
N ARG A 434 23.85 28.92 -10.70
CA ARG A 434 22.80 28.19 -9.96
C ARG A 434 22.11 28.98 -8.84
N SER A 435 21.97 30.30 -9.02
CA SER A 435 21.01 31.09 -8.25
C SER A 435 19.79 31.36 -9.12
N GLY A 436 18.82 30.44 -9.07
CA GLY A 436 17.58 30.62 -9.83
C GLY A 436 16.81 29.32 -10.06
N TYR A 437 16.55 28.53 -9.02
CA TYR A 437 15.41 27.61 -9.04
C TYR A 437 14.94 27.39 -7.60
N GLN A 438 13.77 27.95 -7.28
CA GLN A 438 13.02 27.69 -6.07
C GLN A 438 12.77 26.18 -5.93
N GLN A 439 13.15 25.61 -4.80
CA GLN A 439 12.88 24.24 -4.43
C GLN A 439 11.39 24.10 -4.05
N LYS A 440 10.64 23.29 -4.81
CA LYS A 440 9.41 22.66 -4.30
C LYS A 440 9.80 21.46 -3.41
N PRO A 441 9.13 21.23 -2.28
CA PRO A 441 9.47 20.13 -1.37
C PRO A 441 9.07 18.78 -2.00
N LYS A 442 10.03 17.85 -2.09
CA LYS A 442 9.75 16.43 -2.39
C LYS A 442 9.42 15.71 -1.08
N GLN A 443 8.25 15.08 -1.07
CA GLN A 443 7.83 14.07 -0.10
C GLN A 443 8.63 12.76 -0.29
N PRO A 444 8.69 11.87 0.72
CA PRO A 444 9.52 10.68 0.72
C PRO A 444 8.93 9.56 -0.16
N GLN A 445 9.80 8.84 -0.89
CA GLN A 445 9.44 7.55 -1.50
C GLN A 445 9.80 6.39 -0.55
N PRO A 446 9.02 5.29 -0.57
CA PRO A 446 9.25 4.15 0.31
C PRO A 446 10.36 3.24 -0.21
N HIS A 447 11.11 2.72 0.75
CA HIS A 447 12.10 1.65 0.66
C HIS A 447 11.41 0.33 0.28
N TYR A 448 11.87 -0.31 -0.80
CA TYR A 448 11.58 -1.71 -1.10
C TYR A 448 12.78 -2.51 -0.61
N ASP A 449 12.56 -3.37 0.39
CA ASP A 449 13.48 -4.46 0.73
C ASP A 449 13.09 -5.68 -0.11
N ASP A 450 13.94 -5.99 -1.08
CA ASP A 450 14.06 -7.33 -1.67
C ASP A 450 14.78 -8.22 -0.65
N HIS A 451 14.14 -9.30 -0.24
CA HIS A 451 14.85 -10.47 0.29
C HIS A 451 14.29 -11.72 -0.37
N ASP A 452 15.18 -12.33 -1.16
CA ASP A 452 15.04 -13.60 -1.85
C ASP A 452 14.85 -14.79 -0.89
N ASP A 453 13.96 -15.69 -1.31
CA ASP A 453 13.98 -17.15 -1.26
C ASP A 453 14.92 -17.89 -0.28
N TYR A 454 14.32 -18.72 0.58
CA TYR A 454 14.90 -20.02 0.96
C TYR A 454 13.79 -21.08 1.13
N TYR A 455 13.85 -22.10 0.28
CA TYR A 455 13.03 -23.31 0.30
C TYR A 455 13.76 -24.36 1.16
N ASP A 456 13.10 -24.91 2.18
CA ASP A 456 13.35 -26.26 2.74
C ASP A 456 12.19 -26.54 3.71
N SER A 457 11.24 -27.42 3.40
CA SER A 457 11.30 -28.88 3.42
C SER A 457 10.65 -29.46 4.68
N PHE A 458 9.80 -30.46 4.45
CA PHE A 458 9.37 -31.56 5.33
C PHE A 458 8.11 -31.41 6.22
N PHE A 459 7.21 -32.36 5.93
CA PHE A 459 6.13 -32.99 6.73
C PHE A 459 4.87 -32.20 7.07
#